data_AF-A0A5S4F200-F1
#
_entry.id   AF-A0A5S4F200-F1
#
_cell.length_a   1.000
_cell.length_b   1.000
_cell.length_c   1.000
_cell.angle_alpha   90.00
_cell.angle_beta   90.00
_cell.angle_gamma   90.00
#
_symmetry.space_group_name_H-M   'P 1'
#
loop_
_entity.id
_entity.type
_entity.pdbx_description
1 polymer ?
#
loop_
_entity_poly.entity_id
_entity_poly.type
_entity_poly.pdbx_seq_one_letter_code
_entity_poly.pdbx_strand_id
1 'polypeptide(L)'
;MEAFARTMKDGDRLGPRTVGGMDFEEVRREHGVVVFRQGEALASPYGYAWSPQGDPAPIREDMEWSEDHINHYFEHLEGAFYSWQGRR
;
A
#
# COMPACT_ATOMS: atom_id res chain seq x y z
N MET A 1 4.37 9.66 -7.98
CA MET A 1 3.98 8.93 -6.75
C MET A 1 5.13 8.82 -5.76
N GLU A 2 6.36 8.50 -6.19
CA GLU A 2 7.50 8.34 -5.27
C GLU A 2 7.80 9.59 -4.43
N ALA A 3 7.84 10.77 -5.05
CA ALA A 3 8.10 12.01 -4.32
C ALA A 3 7.11 12.21 -3.16
N PHE A 4 5.83 11.84 -3.35
CA PHE A 4 4.83 11.86 -2.29
C PHE A 4 5.14 10.82 -1.21
N ALA A 5 5.42 9.57 -1.59
CA ALA A 5 5.76 8.50 -0.65
C ALA A 5 6.95 8.87 0.25
N ARG A 6 7.97 9.54 -0.31
CA ARG A 6 9.15 10.03 0.43
C ARG A 6 8.82 11.10 1.49
N THR A 7 7.71 11.83 1.34
CA THR A 7 7.31 12.88 2.29
C THR A 7 6.50 12.35 3.48
N MET A 8 5.93 11.15 3.36
CA MET A 8 5.13 10.56 4.43
C MET A 8 6.02 10.11 5.59
N LYS A 9 5.53 10.26 6.82
CA LYS A 9 6.14 9.76 8.04
C LYS A 9 5.49 8.44 8.44
N ASP A 10 6.21 7.62 9.18
CA ASP A 10 5.65 6.37 9.69
C ASP A 10 4.45 6.66 10.61
N GLY A 11 3.37 5.91 10.45
CA GLY A 11 2.08 6.15 11.10
C GLY A 11 1.18 7.17 10.41
N ASP A 12 1.64 7.85 9.34
CA ASP A 12 0.75 8.73 8.57
C ASP A 12 -0.37 7.91 7.91
N ARG A 13 -1.62 8.31 8.16
CA ARG A 13 -2.81 7.74 7.52
C ARG A 13 -3.65 8.86 6.93
N LEU A 14 -3.84 8.81 5.63
CA LEU A 14 -4.47 9.86 4.86
C LEU A 14 -5.68 9.29 4.14
N GLY A 15 -6.82 9.97 4.28
CA GLY A 15 -8.06 9.61 3.57
C GLY A 15 -8.01 9.90 2.06
N PRO A 16 -9.16 9.83 1.38
CA PRO A 16 -9.25 9.83 -0.08
C PRO A 16 -8.53 11.01 -0.74
N ARG A 17 -7.72 10.71 -1.77
CA ARG A 17 -6.92 11.72 -2.49
C ARG A 17 -6.36 11.24 -3.81
N THR A 18 -6.01 12.20 -4.65
CA THR A 18 -5.28 11.97 -5.90
C THR A 18 -3.77 12.10 -5.67
N VAL A 19 -2.99 11.09 -6.08
CA VAL A 19 -1.51 11.13 -6.07
C VAL A 19 -0.98 10.74 -7.45
N GLY A 20 -0.20 11.62 -8.08
CA GLY A 20 0.40 11.32 -9.39
C GLY A 20 -0.63 11.04 -10.49
N GLY A 21 -1.82 11.65 -10.42
CA GLY A 21 -2.90 11.49 -11.40
C GLY A 21 -3.81 10.28 -11.19
N MET A 22 -3.64 9.54 -10.08
CA MET A 22 -4.50 8.41 -9.71
C MET A 22 -5.22 8.68 -8.40
N ASP A 23 -6.48 8.27 -8.30
CA ASP A 23 -7.31 8.40 -7.11
C ASP A 23 -7.16 7.19 -6.19
N PHE A 24 -6.97 7.48 -4.90
CA PHE A 24 -6.81 6.50 -3.84
C PHE A 24 -7.83 6.76 -2.75
N GLU A 25 -8.39 5.68 -2.20
CA GLU A 25 -9.31 5.77 -1.06
C GLU A 25 -8.57 5.98 0.26
N GLU A 26 -7.35 5.48 0.34
CA GLU A 26 -6.46 5.67 1.49
C GLU A 26 -5.00 5.64 1.02
N VAL A 27 -4.19 6.50 1.61
CA VAL A 27 -2.73 6.42 1.50
C VAL A 27 -2.15 6.42 2.91
N ARG A 28 -1.38 5.40 3.26
CA ARG A 28 -0.80 5.29 4.59
C ARG A 28 0.65 4.83 4.55
N ARG A 29 1.40 5.11 5.61
CA ARG A 29 2.75 4.61 5.80
C ARG A 29 2.84 3.84 7.10
N GLU A 30 3.31 2.60 7.01
CA GLU A 30 3.42 1.70 8.15
C GLU A 30 4.67 0.84 7.97
N HIS A 31 5.48 0.69 9.04
CA HIS A 31 6.74 -0.06 9.01
C HIS A 31 7.66 0.29 7.83
N GLY A 32 7.69 1.57 7.45
CA GLY A 32 8.52 2.06 6.36
C GLY A 32 7.98 1.81 4.94
N VAL A 33 6.83 1.15 4.78
CA VAL A 33 6.15 0.90 3.51
C VAL A 33 5.01 1.90 3.33
N VAL A 34 4.90 2.53 2.16
CA VAL A 34 3.77 3.39 1.81
C VAL A 34 2.79 2.61 0.95
N VAL A 35 1.55 2.49 1.41
CA VAL A 35 0.47 1.78 0.72
C VAL A 35 -0.49 2.80 0.13
N PHE A 36 -0.72 2.68 -1.16
CA PHE A 36 -1.72 3.42 -1.92
C PHE A 36 -2.87 2.45 -2.23
N ARG A 37 -4.00 2.59 -1.53
CA ARG A 37 -5.15 1.68 -1.65
C ARG A 37 -6.20 2.22 -2.60
N GLN A 38 -6.69 1.33 -3.46
CA GLN A 38 -7.84 1.48 -4.34
C GLN A 38 -8.81 0.31 -4.12
N GLY A 39 -10.07 0.53 -4.46
CA GLY A 39 -11.11 -0.48 -4.31
C GLY A 39 -11.60 -0.67 -2.87
N GLU A 40 -12.82 -1.19 -2.77
CA GLU A 40 -13.51 -1.36 -1.51
C GLU A 40 -12.73 -2.27 -0.55
N ALA A 41 -12.46 -1.76 0.64
CA ALA A 41 -11.65 -2.43 1.67
C ALA A 41 -12.14 -3.85 2.01
N LEU A 42 -13.45 -4.10 1.94
CA LEU A 42 -14.10 -5.34 2.36
C LEU A 42 -14.39 -6.33 1.23
N ALA A 43 -14.10 -5.97 -0.03
CA ALA A 43 -14.45 -6.81 -1.18
C ALA A 43 -13.22 -7.41 -1.86
N SER A 44 -12.33 -6.55 -2.36
CA SER A 44 -11.11 -6.93 -3.09
C SER A 44 -10.22 -5.69 -3.19
N PRO A 45 -9.60 -5.25 -2.08
CA PRO A 45 -8.76 -4.07 -2.09
C PRO A 45 -7.52 -4.34 -2.97
N TYR A 46 -7.05 -3.33 -3.68
CA TYR A 46 -5.85 -3.43 -4.51
C TYR A 46 -5.10 -2.11 -4.52
N GLY A 47 -3.93 -2.06 -5.15
CA GLY A 47 -3.25 -0.81 -5.42
C GLY A 47 -1.75 -0.99 -5.50
N TYR A 48 -1.02 -0.05 -4.91
CA TYR A 48 0.43 0.00 -5.00
C TYR A 48 1.07 0.09 -3.62
N ALA A 49 2.25 -0.48 -3.49
CA ALA A 49 3.11 -0.34 -2.34
C ALA A 49 4.45 0.24 -2.79
N TRP A 50 4.95 1.21 -2.03
CA TRP A 50 6.31 1.73 -2.18
C TRP A 50 7.12 1.30 -0.96
N SER A 51 8.10 0.42 -1.19
CA SER A 51 8.97 -0.13 -0.16
C SER A 51 10.44 0.07 -0.57
N PRO A 52 11.11 1.10 -0.06
CA PRO A 52 12.51 1.37 -0.38
C PRO A 52 13.47 0.36 0.28
N GLN A 53 12.99 -0.45 1.21
CA GLN A 53 13.78 -1.43 1.95
C GLN A 53 13.78 -2.83 1.31
N GLY A 54 13.01 -3.04 0.24
CA GLY A 54 12.90 -4.32 -0.46
C GLY A 54 11.47 -4.86 -0.45
N ASP A 55 11.33 -6.17 -0.62
CA ASP A 55 10.03 -6.81 -0.77
C ASP A 55 9.13 -6.58 0.47
N PRO A 56 7.89 -6.08 0.29
CA PRO A 56 6.99 -5.75 1.39
C PRO A 56 6.21 -6.96 1.94
N ALA A 57 6.29 -8.14 1.32
CA ALA A 57 5.52 -9.31 1.76
C ALA A 57 5.84 -9.79 3.20
N PRO A 58 7.10 -9.79 3.68
CA PRO A 58 7.43 -10.21 5.04
C PRO A 58 6.87 -9.30 6.14
N ILE A 59 6.62 -8.02 5.82
CA ILE A 59 6.17 -7.01 6.78
C ILE A 59 4.64 -7.14 6.99
N ARG A 60 3.94 -7.89 6.13
CA ARG A 60 2.48 -7.99 6.14
C ARG A 60 1.87 -8.51 7.42
N GLU A 61 2.50 -9.48 8.07
CA GLU A 61 1.89 -10.14 9.23
C GLU A 61 1.64 -9.17 10.39
N ASP A 62 2.37 -8.05 10.44
CA ASP A 62 2.27 -7.02 11.48
C ASP A 62 1.41 -5.81 11.09
N MET A 63 0.96 -5.73 9.84
CA MET A 63 0.25 -4.55 9.32
C MET A 63 -1.28 -4.70 9.45
N GLU A 64 -2.00 -3.60 9.68
CA GLU A 64 -3.45 -3.54 9.99
C GLU A 64 -4.37 -4.16 8.91
N TRP A 65 -3.90 -4.27 7.66
CA TRP A 65 -4.61 -4.97 6.56
C TRP A 65 -4.59 -6.51 6.63
N SER A 66 -3.80 -7.12 7.51
CA SER A 66 -3.78 -8.59 7.69
C SER A 66 -4.93 -9.10 8.57
N GLU A 67 -5.64 -8.21 9.27
CA GLU A 67 -6.76 -8.58 10.15
C GLU A 67 -7.98 -9.15 9.38
N ASP A 68 -8.06 -8.94 8.06
CA ASP A 68 -9.24 -9.30 7.26
C ASP A 68 -9.16 -10.71 6.61
N HIS A 69 -8.17 -11.54 6.95
CA HIS A 69 -7.93 -12.86 6.32
C HIS A 69 -7.80 -12.82 4.78
N ILE A 70 -7.48 -11.67 4.20
CA ILE A 70 -7.32 -11.50 2.75
C ILE A 70 -5.89 -11.92 2.36
N ASN A 71 -5.76 -12.83 1.41
CA ASN A 71 -4.48 -13.15 0.80
C ASN A 71 -4.09 -11.99 -0.12
N HIS A 72 -3.06 -11.24 0.25
CA HIS A 72 -2.50 -10.24 -0.64
C HIS A 72 -1.45 -10.90 -1.55
N TYR A 73 -1.40 -10.49 -2.80
CA TYR A 73 -0.34 -10.87 -3.72
C TYR A 73 0.40 -9.59 -4.09
N PHE A 74 1.73 -9.65 -4.18
CA PHE A 74 2.57 -8.53 -4.59
C PHE A 74 3.31 -8.90 -5.85
N GLU A 75 3.33 -7.96 -6.78
CA GLU A 75 4.16 -8.06 -7.98
C GLU A 75 5.08 -6.84 -8.01
N HIS A 76 6.40 -7.10 -8.06
CA HIS A 76 7.38 -6.05 -8.23
C HIS A 76 7.16 -5.36 -9.58
N LEU A 77 7.15 -4.03 -9.57
CA LEU A 77 7.03 -3.22 -10.76
C LEU A 77 8.40 -2.64 -11.12
N GLU A 78 8.65 -1.39 -10.76
CA GLU A 78 9.89 -0.69 -11.02
C GLU A 78 10.41 -0.03 -9.74
N GLY A 79 11.73 -0.09 -9.55
CA GLY A 79 12.39 0.53 -8.40
C GLY A 79 11.84 -0.02 -7.09
N ALA A 80 11.34 0.87 -6.24
CA ALA A 80 10.76 0.52 -4.94
C ALA A 80 9.24 0.25 -5.01
N PHE A 81 8.63 0.19 -6.21
CA PHE A 81 7.20 -0.03 -6.36
C PHE A 81 6.83 -1.49 -6.58
N TYR A 82 5.71 -1.85 -5.98
CA TYR A 82 5.03 -3.12 -6.12
C TYR A 82 3.55 -2.83 -6.38
N SER A 83 2.90 -3.60 -7.23
CA SER A 83 1.44 -3.69 -7.21
C SER A 83 1.03 -4.69 -6.16
N TRP A 84 -0.16 -4.52 -5.59
CA TRP A 84 -0.74 -5.53 -4.71
C TRP A 84 -2.23 -5.69 -4.95
N GLN A 85 -2.71 -6.90 -4.69
CA GLN A 85 -4.13 -7.23 -4.77
C GLN A 85 -4.49 -8.12 -3.60
N GLY A 86 -5.53 -7.75 -2.87
CA GLY A 86 -6.18 -8.55 -1.85
C GLY A 86 -7.22 -9.47 -2.49
N ARG A 87 -7.03 -10.77 -2.33
CA ARG A 87 -7.98 -11.80 -2.75
C ARG A 87 -8.45 -12.59 -1.53
N ARG A 88 -9.77 -12.71 -1.40
CA ARG A 88 -10.40 -13.59 -0.40
C ARG A 88 -10.22 -15.06 -0.78
#